data_AF-A0A9Q0SCU0-F1
#
_entry.id   AF-A0A9Q0SCU0-F1
#
_cell.length_a   1.000
_cell.length_b   1.000
_cell.length_c   1.000
_cell.angle_alpha   90.00
_cell.angle_beta   90.00
_cell.angle_gamma   90.00
#
_symmetry.space_group_name_H-M   'P 1'
#
loop_
_entity.id
_entity.type
_entity.pdbx_description
1 polymer ?
#
loop_
_entity_poly.entity_id
_entity_poly.type
_entity_poly.pdbx_seq_one_letter_code
_entity_poly.pdbx_strand_id
1 'polypeptide(L)'
;MNGLIKNQYFIAPFLLFLTLLCGFIIYNPVTFKALSPFQYHSTRNAEASQKDELGLALADASTENKTVIIAVVNKAYVEGDDRSMLDLFLDSFWHGENTRGLVDNLLLVNADQASYERCRFLRLHCYRLETEGVKFDKEEVYMSDEFIKMMWSRTLFLGQVLKRGYDFIFTDTDVLWLRNPFPRLSLSNNVDLQISTDRFNGDQWSKNNPVNTGFFMIRSNKNTVRLFDLWYAEERQVCWTERAGCFKWNASWRRIYKARAYSRVLGHPPLQWILSRQQGH
;
A
#
# COMPACT_ATOMS: atom_id res chain seq x y z
N MET A 1 59.18 -44.06 -19.52
CA MET A 1 58.59 -44.36 -18.20
C MET A 1 58.88 -43.19 -17.28
N ASN A 2 57.87 -42.35 -16.94
CA ASN A 2 57.88 -41.42 -15.79
C ASN A 2 56.59 -40.57 -15.80
N GLY A 3 55.45 -41.18 -15.46
CA GLY A 3 54.15 -40.50 -15.50
C GLY A 3 53.15 -40.90 -14.41
N LEU A 4 53.58 -41.54 -13.32
CA LEU A 4 52.65 -42.06 -12.30
C LEU A 4 52.97 -41.69 -10.84
N ILE A 5 53.95 -40.82 -10.57
CA ILE A 5 54.37 -40.55 -9.17
C ILE A 5 53.88 -39.19 -8.61
N LYS A 6 53.30 -38.31 -9.42
CA LYS A 6 52.90 -36.96 -8.93
C LYS A 6 51.52 -36.88 -8.24
N ASN A 7 50.67 -37.90 -8.32
CA ASN A 7 49.30 -37.82 -7.78
C ASN A 7 49.15 -38.36 -6.34
N GLN A 8 50.18 -38.99 -5.77
CA GLN A 8 50.10 -39.59 -4.44
C GLN A 8 50.24 -38.54 -3.32
N TYR A 9 50.91 -37.42 -3.59
CA TYR A 9 51.16 -36.35 -2.62
C TYR A 9 49.96 -35.42 -2.37
N PHE A 10 48.94 -35.42 -3.24
CA PHE A 10 47.72 -34.62 -3.05
C PHE A 10 46.57 -35.40 -2.40
N ILE A 11 46.55 -36.73 -2.53
CA ILE A 11 45.48 -37.58 -1.98
C ILE A 11 45.62 -37.73 -0.45
N ALA A 12 46.84 -37.89 0.04
CA ALA A 12 47.12 -38.05 1.46
C ALA A 12 46.67 -36.87 2.33
N PRO A 13 46.98 -35.59 2.01
CA PRO A 13 46.49 -34.45 2.80
C PRO A 13 44.98 -34.23 2.67
N PHE A 14 44.35 -34.59 1.55
CA PHE A 14 42.91 -34.44 1.34
C PHE A 14 42.09 -35.42 2.20
N LEU A 15 42.53 -36.67 2.31
CA LEU A 15 41.91 -37.67 3.19
C LEU A 15 42.07 -37.30 4.67
N LEU A 16 43.21 -36.72 5.04
CA LEU A 16 43.46 -36.26 6.41
C LEU A 16 42.63 -35.02 6.78
N PHE A 17 42.33 -34.16 5.80
CA PHE A 17 41.42 -33.03 5.97
C PHE A 17 39.97 -33.49 6.14
N LEU A 18 39.52 -34.49 5.35
CA LEU A 18 38.17 -35.06 5.47
C LEU A 18 37.93 -35.77 6.81
N THR A 19 38.92 -36.48 7.35
CA THR A 19 38.80 -37.13 8.66
C THR A 19 38.74 -36.11 9.80
N LEU A 20 39.52 -35.03 9.72
CA LEU A 20 39.46 -33.92 10.68
C LEU A 20 38.13 -33.16 10.60
N LEU A 21 37.56 -32.97 9.41
CA LEU A 21 36.25 -32.33 9.21
C LEU A 21 35.11 -33.18 9.77
N CYS A 22 35.13 -34.51 9.53
CA CYS A 22 34.17 -35.44 10.13
C CYS A 22 34.30 -35.48 11.66
N GLY A 23 35.53 -35.46 12.20
CA GLY A 23 35.77 -35.41 13.64
C GLY A 23 35.23 -34.13 14.30
N PHE A 24 35.35 -32.98 13.63
CA PHE A 24 34.84 -31.70 14.12
C PHE A 24 33.30 -31.64 14.15
N ILE A 25 32.63 -32.27 13.16
CA ILE A 25 31.16 -32.39 13.13
C ILE A 25 30.64 -33.30 14.27
N ILE A 26 31.41 -34.35 14.63
CA ILE A 26 31.02 -35.29 15.69
C ILE A 26 31.25 -34.71 17.10
N TYR A 27 32.31 -33.91 17.31
CA TYR A 27 32.67 -33.37 18.62
C TYR A 27 31.95 -32.05 19.00
N ASN A 28 31.35 -31.35 18.03
CA ASN A 28 30.53 -30.16 18.27
C ASN A 28 29.09 -30.37 17.77
N PRO A 29 28.18 -30.93 18.58
CA PRO A 29 26.79 -31.15 18.16
C PRO A 29 25.94 -29.86 18.06
N VAL A 30 26.56 -28.68 18.11
CA VAL A 30 25.87 -27.39 18.19
C VAL A 30 25.62 -26.75 16.81
N THR A 31 26.18 -27.28 15.72
CA THR A 31 26.08 -26.67 14.37
C THR A 31 25.25 -27.43 13.33
N PHE A 32 24.54 -28.50 13.71
CA PHE A 32 23.49 -29.09 12.86
C PHE A 32 22.19 -29.20 13.64
N LYS A 33 21.45 -28.08 13.73
CA LYS A 33 20.00 -28.19 13.94
C LYS A 33 19.42 -28.81 12.67
N ALA A 34 19.00 -30.06 12.78
CA ALA A 34 18.17 -30.72 11.79
C ALA A 34 17.04 -29.76 11.36
N LEU A 35 16.86 -29.60 10.05
CA LEU A 35 15.63 -29.03 9.51
C LEU A 35 14.47 -29.88 10.05
N SER A 36 13.74 -29.32 11.01
CA SER A 36 12.47 -29.88 11.44
C SER A 36 11.51 -29.84 10.26
N PRO A 37 10.85 -30.95 9.89
CA PRO A 37 9.76 -30.88 8.95
C PRO A 37 8.58 -30.18 9.64
N PHE A 38 8.02 -29.17 8.97
CA PHE A 38 6.66 -28.69 9.17
C PHE A 38 6.40 -27.79 10.41
N GLN A 39 6.81 -26.52 10.32
CA GLN A 39 6.27 -25.45 11.18
C GLN A 39 4.94 -24.93 10.61
N TYR A 40 3.86 -25.69 10.80
CA TYR A 40 2.48 -25.29 10.41
C TYR A 40 1.78 -24.42 11.48
N HIS A 41 2.53 -23.87 12.45
CA HIS A 41 1.98 -23.03 13.51
C HIS A 41 2.29 -21.53 13.39
N SER A 42 2.87 -21.07 12.27
CA SER A 42 3.34 -19.68 12.13
C SER A 42 2.31 -18.68 11.59
N THR A 43 1.36 -19.11 10.76
CA THR A 43 0.41 -18.19 10.08
C THR A 43 -0.56 -17.50 11.04
N ARG A 44 -1.05 -18.20 12.06
CA ARG A 44 -2.02 -17.63 13.02
C ARG A 44 -1.42 -16.53 13.91
N ASN A 45 -0.17 -16.69 14.31
CA ASN A 45 0.53 -15.73 15.16
C ASN A 45 1.05 -14.54 14.36
N ALA A 46 1.51 -14.75 13.11
CA ALA A 46 1.88 -13.67 12.20
C ALA A 46 0.66 -12.81 11.83
N GLU A 47 -0.47 -13.41 11.46
CA GLU A 47 -1.70 -12.65 11.19
C GLU A 47 -2.23 -11.89 12.42
N ALA A 48 -2.14 -12.47 13.62
CA ALA A 48 -2.55 -11.80 14.85
C ALA A 48 -1.62 -10.63 15.20
N SER A 49 -0.30 -10.82 15.07
CA SER A 49 0.72 -9.78 15.27
C SER A 49 0.60 -8.65 14.25
N GLN A 50 0.35 -8.97 12.98
CA GLN A 50 0.14 -7.97 11.93
C GLN A 50 -1.18 -7.22 12.12
N LYS A 51 -2.23 -7.91 12.57
CA LYS A 51 -3.51 -7.27 12.91
C LYS A 51 -3.35 -6.24 14.02
N ASP A 52 -2.47 -6.50 14.98
CA ASP A 52 -2.11 -5.61 16.08
C ASP A 52 -1.27 -4.42 15.59
N GLU A 53 -0.27 -4.65 14.74
CA GLU A 53 0.56 -3.58 14.15
C GLU A 53 -0.28 -2.57 13.34
N LEU A 54 -1.20 -3.05 12.50
CA LEU A 54 -2.12 -2.16 11.79
C LEU A 54 -3.02 -1.39 12.75
N GLY A 55 -3.46 -2.02 13.84
CA GLY A 55 -4.26 -1.36 14.86
C GLY A 55 -3.52 -0.19 15.52
N LEU A 56 -2.26 -0.40 15.89
CA LEU A 56 -1.38 0.61 16.47
C LEU A 56 -1.11 1.74 15.48
N ALA A 57 -0.72 1.41 14.24
CA ALA A 57 -0.45 2.42 13.21
C ALA A 57 -1.68 3.30 12.91
N LEU A 58 -2.88 2.71 12.89
CA LEU A 58 -4.12 3.47 12.72
C LEU A 58 -4.45 4.33 13.94
N ALA A 59 -4.25 3.81 15.16
CA ALA A 59 -4.49 4.58 16.38
C ALA A 59 -3.59 5.82 16.44
N ASP A 60 -2.30 5.64 16.16
CA ASP A 60 -1.29 6.70 16.19
C ASP A 60 -1.53 7.78 15.13
N ALA A 61 -2.00 7.39 13.93
CA ALA A 61 -2.24 8.31 12.82
C ALA A 61 -3.67 8.88 12.77
N SER A 62 -4.57 8.50 13.67
CA SER A 62 -5.98 8.90 13.57
C SER A 62 -6.30 10.20 14.30
N THR A 63 -7.30 10.91 13.78
CA THR A 63 -7.97 11.97 14.55
C THR A 63 -8.80 11.37 15.70
N GLU A 64 -9.24 12.21 16.63
CA GLU A 64 -10.17 11.82 17.71
C GLU A 64 -11.44 11.11 17.20
N ASN A 65 -11.87 11.43 15.98
CA ASN A 65 -13.03 10.84 15.31
C ASN A 65 -12.67 9.60 14.46
N LYS A 66 -11.52 8.97 14.71
CA LYS A 66 -11.03 7.78 13.99
C LYS A 66 -10.95 7.98 12.48
N THR A 67 -10.56 9.18 12.03
CA THR A 67 -10.29 9.44 10.61
C THR A 67 -8.79 9.46 10.35
N VAL A 68 -8.35 8.75 9.31
CA VAL A 68 -6.92 8.68 8.89
C VAL A 68 -6.78 9.16 7.45
N ILE A 69 -5.70 9.85 7.12
CA ILE A 69 -5.31 10.13 5.73
C ILE A 69 -4.31 9.05 5.31
N ILE A 70 -4.59 8.35 4.22
CA ILE A 70 -3.83 7.19 3.77
C ILE A 70 -3.27 7.49 2.38
N ALA A 71 -1.95 7.33 2.24
CA ALA A 71 -1.27 7.29 0.94
C ALA A 71 -0.44 6.01 0.84
N VAL A 72 -0.42 5.40 -0.34
CA VAL A 72 0.41 4.21 -0.62
C VAL A 72 1.62 4.67 -1.42
N VAL A 73 2.80 4.28 -0.97
CA VAL A 73 4.08 4.63 -1.59
C VAL A 73 4.90 3.38 -1.87
N ASN A 74 5.67 3.44 -2.95
CA ASN A 74 6.70 2.46 -3.25
C ASN A 74 8.03 3.17 -3.54
N LYS A 75 9.08 2.39 -3.83
CA LYS A 75 10.44 2.83 -4.14
C LYS A 75 10.47 3.96 -5.17
N ALA A 76 9.70 3.85 -6.26
CA ALA A 76 9.67 4.85 -7.32
C ALA A 76 9.16 6.24 -6.86
N TYR A 77 8.33 6.29 -5.80
CA TYR A 77 7.86 7.56 -5.25
C TYR A 77 8.83 8.20 -4.25
N VAL A 78 9.80 7.45 -3.73
CA VAL A 78 10.76 7.93 -2.72
C VAL A 78 12.16 8.15 -3.26
N GLU A 79 12.45 7.64 -4.46
CA GLU A 79 13.69 7.90 -5.18
C GLU A 79 13.58 9.17 -6.03
N GLY A 80 14.71 9.86 -6.19
CA GLY A 80 14.85 11.09 -6.97
C GLY A 80 16.22 11.73 -6.72
N ASP A 81 16.81 12.33 -7.76
CA ASP A 81 18.16 12.93 -7.68
C ASP A 81 18.18 14.20 -6.80
N ASP A 82 17.12 15.02 -6.87
CA ASP A 82 16.96 16.25 -6.08
C ASP A 82 15.77 16.19 -5.10
N ARG A 83 14.56 15.92 -5.64
CA ARG A 83 13.32 15.78 -4.87
C ARG A 83 12.52 14.61 -5.42
N SER A 84 12.08 13.73 -4.52
CA SER A 84 11.19 12.63 -4.87
C SER A 84 9.73 13.10 -4.96
N MET A 85 8.87 12.28 -5.57
CA MET A 85 7.43 12.56 -5.61
C MET A 85 6.82 12.64 -4.20
N LEU A 86 7.32 11.83 -3.27
CA LEU A 86 6.93 11.92 -1.86
C LEU A 86 7.33 13.27 -1.25
N ASP A 87 8.50 13.81 -1.59
CA ASP A 87 8.93 15.13 -1.09
C ASP A 87 7.98 16.23 -1.58
N LEU A 88 7.57 16.20 -2.86
CA LEU A 88 6.59 17.15 -3.41
C LEU A 88 5.20 16.99 -2.77
N PHE A 89 4.78 15.75 -2.51
CA PHE A 89 3.53 15.46 -1.81
C PHE A 89 3.54 16.07 -0.40
N LEU A 90 4.60 15.85 0.38
CA LEU A 90 4.75 16.40 1.73
C LEU A 90 4.89 17.93 1.73
N ASP A 91 5.64 18.50 0.78
CA ASP A 91 5.74 19.95 0.57
C ASP A 91 4.35 20.58 0.37
N SER A 92 3.42 19.87 -0.28
CA SER A 92 2.06 20.38 -0.48
C SER A 92 1.29 20.53 0.84
N PHE A 93 1.49 19.65 1.82
CA PHE A 93 0.92 19.84 3.16
C PHE A 93 1.53 21.04 3.87
N TRP A 94 2.82 21.31 3.65
CA TRP A 94 3.50 22.43 4.27
C TRP A 94 3.06 23.79 3.71
N HIS A 95 2.91 23.86 2.38
CA HIS A 95 2.61 25.10 1.66
C HIS A 95 1.12 25.34 1.40
N GLY A 96 0.27 24.33 1.54
CA GLY A 96 -1.16 24.45 1.34
C GLY A 96 -1.86 25.28 2.43
N GLU A 97 -3.01 25.84 2.07
CA GLU A 97 -3.82 26.65 2.98
C GLU A 97 -4.52 25.76 4.02
N ASN A 98 -4.13 25.90 5.29
CA ASN A 98 -4.65 25.12 6.42
C ASN A 98 -4.44 23.59 6.32
N THR A 99 -3.41 23.13 5.59
CA THR A 99 -3.11 21.71 5.40
C THR A 99 -1.99 21.19 6.31
N ARG A 100 -1.17 22.06 6.90
CA ARG A 100 0.04 21.68 7.65
C ARG A 100 -0.18 20.65 8.75
N GLY A 101 -1.21 20.83 9.58
CA GLY A 101 -1.52 19.90 10.67
C GLY A 101 -2.08 18.55 10.21
N LEU A 102 -2.44 18.40 8.92
CA LEU A 102 -2.99 17.15 8.41
C LEU A 102 -1.93 16.06 8.26
N VAL A 103 -0.64 16.42 8.23
CA VAL A 103 0.46 15.45 8.19
C VAL A 103 0.52 14.60 9.46
N ASP A 104 0.04 15.11 10.59
CA ASP A 104 -0.07 14.38 11.85
C ASP A 104 -1.11 13.25 11.78
N ASN A 105 -1.97 13.26 10.75
CA ASN A 105 -2.94 12.20 10.49
C ASN A 105 -2.64 11.39 9.22
N LEU A 106 -1.44 11.54 8.65
CA LEU A 106 -1.01 10.85 7.44
C LEU A 106 -0.34 9.52 7.80
N LEU A 107 -0.97 8.42 7.41
CA LEU A 107 -0.39 7.09 7.39
C LEU A 107 0.15 6.77 5.99
N LEU A 108 1.48 6.67 5.88
CA LEU A 108 2.13 6.14 4.69
C LEU A 108 2.16 4.63 4.73
N VAL A 109 1.51 4.01 3.75
CA VAL A 109 1.48 2.56 3.53
C VAL A 109 2.56 2.22 2.52
N ASN A 110 3.60 1.54 2.98
CA ASN A 110 4.82 1.33 2.22
C ASN A 110 4.80 -0.07 1.59
N ALA A 111 4.84 -0.12 0.27
CA ALA A 111 4.77 -1.37 -0.49
C ALA A 111 6.10 -2.16 -0.45
N ASP A 112 7.22 -1.50 -0.16
CA ASP A 112 8.54 -2.09 -0.18
C ASP A 112 9.45 -1.54 0.93
N GLN A 113 10.67 -2.10 1.01
CA GLN A 113 11.63 -1.76 2.05
C GLN A 113 12.17 -0.32 1.91
N ALA A 114 12.44 0.15 0.70
CA ALA A 114 13.03 1.48 0.48
C ALA A 114 12.03 2.58 0.85
N SER A 115 10.76 2.42 0.46
CA SER A 115 9.69 3.34 0.87
C SER A 115 9.48 3.34 2.38
N TYR A 116 9.51 2.16 3.02
CA TYR A 116 9.39 2.05 4.47
C TYR A 116 10.55 2.75 5.21
N GLU A 117 11.80 2.54 4.79
CA GLU A 117 12.97 3.19 5.36
C GLU A 117 12.90 4.71 5.20
N ARG A 118 12.49 5.22 4.04
CA ARG A 118 12.28 6.66 3.81
C ARG A 118 11.21 7.21 4.75
N CYS A 119 10.09 6.53 4.89
CA CYS A 119 9.01 6.94 5.79
C CYS A 119 9.51 7.05 7.25
N ARG A 120 10.26 6.05 7.72
CA ARG A 120 10.83 6.03 9.07
C ARG A 120 11.88 7.12 9.26
N PHE A 121 12.73 7.37 8.27
CA PHE A 121 13.70 8.45 8.27
C PHE A 121 13.03 9.83 8.44
N LEU A 122 11.92 10.04 7.73
CA LEU A 122 11.10 11.26 7.83
C LEU A 122 10.26 11.35 9.11
N ARG A 123 10.27 10.31 9.96
CA ARG A 123 9.51 10.23 11.23
C ARG A 123 8.00 10.40 11.04
N LEU A 124 7.47 9.87 9.95
CA LEU A 124 6.03 9.83 9.67
C LEU A 124 5.38 8.58 10.28
N HIS A 125 4.05 8.51 10.25
CA HIS A 125 3.35 7.25 10.55
C HIS A 125 3.51 6.30 9.38
N CYS A 126 4.13 5.15 9.63
CA CYS A 126 4.51 4.18 8.61
C CYS A 126 3.87 2.83 8.89
N TYR A 127 3.22 2.26 7.88
CA TYR A 127 2.79 0.87 7.89
C TYR A 127 3.46 0.13 6.74
N ARG A 128 3.96 -1.09 6.99
CA ARG A 128 4.53 -1.93 5.94
C ARG A 128 3.42 -2.81 5.36
N LEU A 129 3.16 -2.66 4.07
CA LEU A 129 2.20 -3.51 3.37
C LEU A 129 2.90 -4.82 3.00
N GLU A 130 2.71 -5.87 3.80
CA GLU A 130 3.24 -7.19 3.46
C GLU A 130 2.45 -7.79 2.29
N THR A 131 3.15 -8.08 1.19
CA THR A 131 2.63 -8.91 0.10
C THR A 131 3.33 -10.25 0.14
N GLU A 132 2.58 -11.35 0.18
CA GLU A 132 3.16 -12.70 0.17
C GLU A 132 4.12 -12.88 -1.01
N GLY A 133 5.43 -12.96 -0.71
CA GLY A 133 6.46 -13.40 -1.65
C GLY A 133 6.90 -12.41 -2.73
N VAL A 134 6.51 -11.13 -2.70
CA VAL A 134 6.90 -10.14 -3.73
C VAL A 134 7.81 -9.06 -3.14
N LYS A 135 8.99 -8.87 -3.76
CA LYS A 135 9.85 -7.70 -3.55
C LYS A 135 9.55 -6.73 -4.69
N PHE A 136 9.04 -5.54 -4.40
CA PHE A 136 8.85 -4.49 -5.41
C PHE A 136 10.12 -3.64 -5.45
N ASP A 137 11.09 -4.06 -6.25
CA ASP A 137 12.43 -3.45 -6.34
C ASP A 137 12.66 -2.63 -7.61
N LYS A 138 11.65 -2.46 -8.48
CA LYS A 138 11.73 -1.76 -9.76
C LYS A 138 10.56 -0.78 -10.02
N GLU A 139 10.80 0.13 -10.95
CA GLU A 139 9.77 0.96 -11.58
C GLU A 139 8.72 0.04 -12.24
N GLU A 140 7.54 -0.01 -11.63
CA GLU A 140 6.52 -1.01 -11.96
C GLU A 140 5.81 -0.65 -13.27
N VAL A 141 5.93 -1.53 -14.26
CA VAL A 141 5.25 -1.38 -15.55
C VAL A 141 3.74 -1.45 -15.31
N TYR A 142 3.02 -0.41 -15.74
CA TYR A 142 1.56 -0.37 -15.73
C TYR A 142 0.99 -1.70 -16.27
N MET A 143 0.14 -2.36 -15.47
CA MET A 143 -0.48 -3.68 -15.73
C MET A 143 0.38 -4.94 -15.52
N SER A 144 1.56 -4.85 -14.89
CA SER A 144 2.31 -6.06 -14.46
C SER A 144 1.52 -6.90 -13.45
N ASP A 145 1.87 -8.19 -13.33
CA ASP A 145 1.32 -9.08 -12.30
C ASP A 145 1.59 -8.52 -10.89
N GLU A 146 2.74 -7.87 -10.71
CA GLU A 146 3.15 -7.15 -9.51
C GLU A 146 2.25 -5.94 -9.25
N PHE A 147 1.95 -5.13 -10.27
CA PHE A 147 1.01 -4.01 -10.18
C PHE A 147 -0.40 -4.48 -9.81
N ILE A 148 -0.86 -5.59 -10.40
CA ILE A 148 -2.16 -6.19 -10.09
C ILE A 148 -2.20 -6.70 -8.65
N LYS A 149 -1.16 -7.42 -8.19
CA LYS A 149 -1.03 -7.88 -6.79
C LYS A 149 -0.98 -6.71 -5.80
N MET A 150 -0.24 -5.66 -6.12
CA MET A 150 -0.17 -4.43 -5.32
C MET A 150 -1.55 -3.78 -5.22
N MET A 151 -2.27 -3.72 -6.34
CA MET A 151 -3.59 -3.13 -6.44
C MET A 151 -4.63 -3.87 -5.58
N TRP A 152 -4.63 -5.19 -5.61
CA TRP A 152 -5.52 -5.99 -4.78
C TRP A 152 -5.13 -6.02 -3.31
N SER A 153 -3.82 -5.99 -3.02
CA SER A 153 -3.31 -5.82 -1.65
C SER A 153 -3.76 -4.49 -1.05
N ARG A 154 -3.75 -3.41 -1.85
CA ARG A 154 -4.31 -2.11 -1.48
C ARG A 154 -5.80 -2.21 -1.15
N THR A 155 -6.59 -2.83 -2.01
CA THR A 155 -8.04 -3.00 -1.77
C THR A 155 -8.30 -3.80 -0.49
N LEU A 156 -7.56 -4.90 -0.26
CA LEU A 156 -7.66 -5.70 0.95
C LEU A 156 -7.31 -4.89 2.19
N PHE A 157 -6.20 -4.15 2.16
CA PHE A 157 -5.76 -3.27 3.24
C PHE A 157 -6.82 -2.22 3.60
N LEU A 158 -7.34 -1.50 2.60
CA LEU A 158 -8.36 -0.47 2.84
C LEU A 158 -9.65 -1.08 3.43
N GLY A 159 -10.04 -2.29 2.98
CA GLY A 159 -11.14 -3.04 3.60
C GLY A 159 -10.87 -3.40 5.06
N GLN A 160 -9.62 -3.74 5.40
CA GLN A 160 -9.20 -4.02 6.79
C GLN A 160 -9.25 -2.77 7.68
N VAL A 161 -8.96 -1.58 7.14
CA VAL A 161 -9.13 -0.29 7.84
C VAL A 161 -10.61 -0.06 8.17
N LEU A 162 -11.51 -0.24 7.19
CA LEU A 162 -12.96 -0.10 7.42
C LEU A 162 -13.46 -1.08 8.49
N LYS A 163 -13.04 -2.34 8.45
CA LYS A 163 -13.43 -3.37 9.43
C LYS A 163 -13.03 -3.03 10.87
N ARG A 164 -12.02 -2.17 11.05
CA ARG A 164 -11.56 -1.67 12.36
C ARG A 164 -12.29 -0.41 12.83
N GLY A 165 -13.24 0.10 12.04
CA GLY A 165 -14.05 1.26 12.42
C GLY A 165 -13.40 2.60 12.12
N TYR A 166 -12.39 2.65 11.24
CA TYR A 166 -11.75 3.91 10.84
C TYR A 166 -12.36 4.45 9.55
N ASP A 167 -12.76 5.72 9.59
CA ASP A 167 -13.01 6.53 8.38
C ASP A 167 -11.64 6.86 7.76
N PHE A 168 -11.57 7.04 6.44
CA PHE A 168 -10.33 7.49 5.84
C PHE A 168 -10.50 8.36 4.60
N ILE A 169 -9.50 9.21 4.37
CA ILE A 169 -9.24 9.83 3.08
C ILE A 169 -8.10 9.04 2.44
N PHE A 170 -8.34 8.48 1.27
CA PHE A 170 -7.29 7.96 0.42
C PHE A 170 -6.83 9.05 -0.55
N THR A 171 -5.52 9.16 -0.75
CA THR A 171 -4.91 10.05 -1.73
C THR A 171 -3.74 9.34 -2.40
N ASP A 172 -3.65 9.44 -3.73
CA ASP A 172 -2.42 9.07 -4.43
C ASP A 172 -1.32 10.09 -4.09
N THR A 173 -0.07 9.64 -4.08
CA THR A 173 1.11 10.49 -3.81
C THR A 173 1.34 11.53 -4.91
N ASP A 174 0.78 11.31 -6.11
CA ASP A 174 0.81 12.28 -7.21
C ASP A 174 -0.24 13.42 -7.08
N VAL A 175 -0.95 13.49 -5.95
CA VAL A 175 -2.00 14.48 -5.66
C VAL A 175 -1.53 15.49 -4.61
N LEU A 176 -1.38 16.75 -5.01
CA LEU A 176 -0.95 17.86 -4.15
C LEU A 176 -2.12 18.47 -3.36
N TRP A 177 -1.94 18.70 -2.07
CA TRP A 177 -2.95 19.25 -1.16
C TRP A 177 -2.82 20.77 -1.02
N LEU A 178 -3.52 21.53 -1.86
CA LEU A 178 -3.42 23.00 -1.87
C LEU A 178 -4.27 23.68 -0.79
N ARG A 179 -5.32 23.00 -0.30
CA ARG A 179 -6.23 23.48 0.73
C ARG A 179 -6.74 22.34 1.59
N ASN A 180 -7.09 22.65 2.84
CA ASN A 180 -7.77 21.70 3.71
C ASN A 180 -9.10 21.22 3.08
N PRO A 181 -9.30 19.91 2.84
CA PRO A 181 -10.52 19.41 2.23
C PRO A 181 -11.69 19.28 3.22
N PHE A 182 -11.42 19.16 4.54
CA PHE A 182 -12.45 18.87 5.53
C PHE A 182 -13.62 19.88 5.53
N PRO A 183 -13.42 21.20 5.37
CA PRO A 183 -14.51 22.16 5.25
C PRO A 183 -15.44 21.94 4.04
N ARG A 184 -14.97 21.21 3.01
CA ARG A 184 -15.71 20.96 1.76
C ARG A 184 -16.24 19.54 1.67
N LEU A 185 -15.69 18.62 2.46
CA LEU A 185 -16.17 17.25 2.58
C LEU A 185 -17.40 17.23 3.49
N SER A 186 -18.42 16.49 3.07
CA SER A 186 -19.58 16.21 3.91
C SER A 186 -19.16 15.25 5.02
N LEU A 187 -19.17 15.72 6.27
CA LEU A 187 -19.04 14.88 7.46
C LEU A 187 -20.38 14.30 7.93
N SER A 188 -21.47 14.55 7.20
CA SER A 188 -22.79 13.97 7.49
C SER A 188 -22.76 12.45 7.40
N ASN A 189 -23.51 11.78 8.28
CA ASN A 189 -23.71 10.33 8.27
C ASN A 189 -24.51 9.84 7.05
N ASN A 190 -25.00 10.76 6.21
CA ASN A 190 -25.79 10.44 5.03
C ASN A 190 -24.95 10.24 3.75
N VAL A 191 -23.62 10.35 3.81
CA VAL A 191 -22.74 10.14 2.66
C VAL A 191 -21.66 9.15 3.04
N ASP A 192 -21.64 8.00 2.36
CA ASP A 192 -20.73 6.90 2.64
C ASP A 192 -19.39 7.06 1.93
N LEU A 193 -19.43 7.57 0.69
CA LEU A 193 -18.26 7.72 -0.19
C LEU A 193 -18.29 9.09 -0.88
N GLN A 194 -17.15 9.74 -0.93
CA GLN A 194 -16.95 11.03 -1.58
C GLN A 194 -15.71 10.93 -2.46
N ILE A 195 -15.90 10.86 -3.77
CA ILE A 195 -14.83 10.46 -4.70
C ILE A 195 -14.56 11.55 -5.73
N SER A 196 -13.29 11.76 -6.08
CA SER A 196 -12.93 12.74 -7.09
C SER A 196 -13.39 12.33 -8.49
N THR A 197 -13.58 13.30 -9.38
CA THR A 197 -13.83 13.08 -10.81
C THR A 197 -13.01 14.07 -11.64
N ASP A 198 -12.48 13.58 -12.76
CA ASP A 198 -11.68 14.43 -13.68
C ASP A 198 -12.58 15.32 -14.55
N ARG A 199 -13.82 14.89 -14.81
CA ARG A 199 -14.79 15.65 -15.62
C ARG A 199 -16.10 15.77 -14.87
N PHE A 200 -16.23 16.86 -14.12
CA PHE A 200 -17.44 17.13 -13.37
C PHE A 200 -18.54 17.66 -14.28
N ASN A 201 -19.70 17.00 -14.26
CA ASN A 201 -20.83 17.34 -15.12
C ASN A 201 -21.79 18.40 -14.52
N GLY A 202 -21.46 18.97 -13.35
CA GLY A 202 -22.30 19.94 -12.65
C GLY A 202 -23.25 19.34 -11.61
N ASP A 203 -23.55 18.04 -11.69
CA ASP A 203 -24.38 17.33 -10.71
C ASP A 203 -23.55 16.31 -9.92
N GLN A 204 -23.34 16.62 -8.65
CA GLN A 204 -22.57 15.80 -7.70
C GLN A 204 -23.17 14.42 -7.42
N TRP A 205 -24.46 14.22 -7.70
CA TRP A 205 -25.16 12.95 -7.53
C TRP A 205 -25.28 12.17 -8.85
N SER A 206 -24.87 12.77 -9.97
CA SER A 206 -24.92 12.13 -11.27
C SER A 206 -24.00 10.92 -11.32
N LYS A 207 -24.57 9.80 -11.80
CA LYS A 207 -23.86 8.55 -12.05
C LYS A 207 -22.93 8.62 -13.27
N ASN A 208 -23.05 9.67 -14.08
CA ASN A 208 -22.28 9.86 -15.30
C ASN A 208 -20.94 10.57 -15.06
N ASN A 209 -20.64 10.99 -13.83
CA ASN A 209 -19.31 11.50 -13.49
C ASN A 209 -18.29 10.34 -13.55
N PRO A 210 -17.23 10.44 -14.38
CA PRO A 210 -16.16 9.45 -14.42
C PRO A 210 -15.37 9.52 -13.11
N VAL A 211 -15.44 8.47 -12.30
CA VAL A 211 -14.79 8.45 -10.99
C VAL A 211 -13.27 8.35 -11.12
N ASN A 212 -12.56 9.01 -10.22
CA ASN A 212 -11.12 8.93 -10.06
C ASN A 212 -10.81 8.52 -8.61
N THR A 213 -10.13 7.38 -8.48
CA THR A 213 -9.79 6.76 -7.19
C THR A 213 -8.53 7.33 -6.54
N GLY A 214 -7.85 8.29 -7.16
CA GLY A 214 -6.67 8.92 -6.59
C GLY A 214 -6.96 9.94 -5.49
N PHE A 215 -8.23 10.26 -5.25
CA PHE A 215 -8.64 10.93 -4.03
C PHE A 215 -10.09 10.58 -3.69
N PHE A 216 -10.33 10.06 -2.49
CA PHE A 216 -11.68 9.87 -1.97
C PHE A 216 -11.71 9.81 -0.45
N MET A 217 -12.81 10.27 0.14
CA MET A 217 -13.14 10.04 1.55
C MET A 217 -14.20 8.95 1.64
N ILE A 218 -14.01 7.99 2.54
CA ILE A 218 -14.98 6.93 2.80
C ILE A 218 -15.18 6.75 4.30
N ARG A 219 -16.42 6.44 4.68
CA ARG A 219 -16.80 6.17 6.06
C ARG A 219 -16.79 4.68 6.36
N SER A 220 -16.38 4.30 7.56
CA SER A 220 -16.55 2.95 8.06
C SER A 220 -17.99 2.71 8.49
N ASN A 221 -18.67 1.83 7.76
CA ASN A 221 -19.95 1.28 8.14
C ASN A 221 -20.19 -0.08 7.46
N LYS A 222 -21.30 -0.74 7.79
CA LYS A 222 -21.62 -2.07 7.26
C LYS A 222 -21.69 -2.11 5.72
N ASN A 223 -22.11 -1.01 5.08
CA ASN A 223 -22.24 -0.94 3.63
C ASN A 223 -20.88 -0.79 2.95
N THR A 224 -20.00 0.06 3.46
CA THR A 224 -18.67 0.27 2.89
C THR A 224 -17.73 -0.90 3.16
N VAL A 225 -17.84 -1.55 4.32
CA VAL A 225 -17.16 -2.84 4.58
C VAL A 225 -17.59 -3.88 3.56
N ARG A 226 -18.92 -4.03 3.34
CA ARG A 226 -19.46 -4.96 2.35
C ARG A 226 -19.03 -4.62 0.92
N LEU A 227 -18.93 -3.33 0.59
CA LEU A 227 -18.42 -2.87 -0.71
C LEU A 227 -17.00 -3.37 -0.96
N PHE A 228 -16.10 -3.19 0.01
CA PHE A 228 -14.71 -3.62 -0.12
C PHE A 228 -14.55 -5.14 -0.10
N ASP A 229 -15.34 -5.86 0.70
CA ASP A 229 -15.35 -7.32 0.69
C ASP A 229 -15.72 -7.88 -0.69
N LEU A 230 -16.74 -7.28 -1.31
CA LEU A 230 -17.18 -7.71 -2.63
C LEU A 230 -16.25 -7.25 -3.74
N TRP A 231 -15.67 -6.05 -3.64
CA TRP A 231 -14.65 -5.58 -4.57
C TRP A 231 -13.45 -6.53 -4.57
N TYR A 232 -12.92 -6.85 -3.39
CA TYR A 232 -11.83 -7.80 -3.27
C TYR A 232 -12.21 -9.22 -3.75
N ALA A 233 -13.47 -9.65 -3.57
CA ALA A 233 -13.93 -10.94 -4.09
C ALA A 233 -14.02 -11.01 -5.63
N GLU A 234 -14.24 -9.89 -6.33
CA GLU A 234 -14.24 -9.86 -7.81
C GLU A 234 -12.86 -10.21 -8.40
N GLU A 235 -11.75 -9.91 -7.70
CA GLU A 235 -10.39 -10.39 -8.05
C GLU A 235 -10.39 -11.90 -8.31
N ARG A 236 -11.07 -12.63 -7.43
CA ARG A 236 -11.09 -14.09 -7.44
C ARG A 236 -12.02 -14.67 -8.51
N GLN A 237 -12.83 -13.84 -9.16
CA GLN A 237 -13.83 -14.29 -10.11
C GLN A 237 -13.46 -14.02 -11.56
N VAL A 238 -12.92 -12.86 -11.95
CA VAL A 238 -12.61 -12.57 -13.37
C VAL A 238 -11.60 -11.43 -13.51
N CYS A 239 -10.31 -11.73 -13.77
CA CYS A 239 -9.43 -10.79 -14.48
C CYS A 239 -8.20 -11.46 -15.14
N TRP A 240 -8.43 -12.22 -16.21
CA TRP A 240 -7.37 -12.74 -17.10
C TRP A 240 -7.65 -12.32 -18.55
N THR A 241 -7.92 -11.04 -18.81
CA THR A 241 -7.97 -10.51 -20.19
C THR A 241 -7.35 -9.12 -20.24
N GLU A 242 -6.38 -8.95 -21.14
CA GLU A 242 -5.45 -7.83 -21.38
C GLU A 242 -6.08 -6.45 -21.66
N ARG A 243 -6.98 -5.95 -20.81
CA ARG A 243 -7.36 -4.54 -20.83
C ARG A 243 -7.38 -4.00 -19.42
N ALA A 244 -6.63 -2.92 -19.24
CA ALA A 244 -6.61 -2.10 -18.05
C ALA A 244 -7.99 -1.92 -17.42
N GLY A 245 -8.10 -2.29 -16.14
CA GLY A 245 -9.26 -2.03 -15.29
C GLY A 245 -10.26 -3.18 -15.18
N CYS A 246 -9.97 -4.17 -14.33
CA CYS A 246 -11.04 -4.95 -13.69
C CYS A 246 -11.64 -4.20 -12.49
N PHE A 247 -12.22 -3.05 -12.79
CA PHE A 247 -13.22 -2.45 -11.93
C PHE A 247 -14.23 -1.70 -12.80
N LYS A 248 -15.25 -2.42 -13.27
CA LYS A 248 -16.43 -1.77 -13.84
C LYS A 248 -17.30 -1.35 -12.66
N TRP A 249 -17.28 -0.05 -12.34
CA TRP A 249 -18.22 0.62 -11.42
C TRP A 249 -19.67 0.46 -11.95
N ASN A 250 -20.23 -0.75 -11.84
CA ASN A 250 -21.53 -1.08 -12.40
C ASN A 250 -22.65 -0.49 -11.53
N ALA A 251 -23.85 -0.40 -12.10
CA ALA A 251 -25.02 0.18 -11.43
C ALA A 251 -25.49 -0.61 -10.18
N SER A 252 -24.98 -1.83 -9.96
CA SER A 252 -25.34 -2.68 -8.82
C SER A 252 -24.64 -2.21 -7.54
N TRP A 253 -23.34 -1.89 -7.63
CA TRP A 253 -22.54 -1.38 -6.51
C TRP A 253 -23.05 -0.03 -5.99
N ARG A 254 -23.50 0.85 -6.89
CA ARG A 254 -24.03 2.19 -6.56
C ARG A 254 -25.34 2.20 -5.76
N ARG A 255 -26.01 1.05 -5.55
CA ARG A 255 -27.19 0.95 -4.68
C ARG A 255 -26.84 0.69 -3.22
N ILE A 256 -25.60 0.30 -2.95
CA ILE A 256 -25.16 -0.16 -1.63
C ILE A 256 -24.69 1.03 -0.77
N TYR A 257 -24.31 2.15 -1.38
CA TYR A 257 -23.75 3.30 -0.67
C TYR A 257 -24.10 4.64 -1.36
N LYS A 258 -24.19 5.71 -0.57
CA LYS A 258 -24.41 7.08 -1.09
C LYS A 258 -23.08 7.72 -1.47
N ALA A 259 -22.88 7.93 -2.78
CA ALA A 259 -21.67 8.51 -3.34
C ALA A 259 -21.89 9.93 -3.89
N ARG A 260 -20.94 10.84 -3.63
CA ARG A 260 -20.89 12.19 -4.22
C ARG A 260 -19.56 12.39 -4.96
N ALA A 261 -19.62 13.00 -6.15
CA ALA A 261 -18.43 13.34 -6.94
C ALA A 261 -17.96 14.78 -6.70
N TYR A 262 -16.64 15.01 -6.74
CA TYR A 262 -16.02 16.34 -6.63
C TYR A 262 -15.03 16.64 -7.75
N SER A 263 -15.05 17.88 -8.26
CA SER A 263 -14.12 18.34 -9.30
C SER A 263 -12.70 18.55 -8.74
N ARG A 264 -11.70 18.13 -9.52
CA ARG A 264 -10.26 18.28 -9.25
C ARG A 264 -9.65 19.59 -9.82
N VAL A 265 -10.46 20.55 -10.31
CA VAL A 265 -10.09 21.78 -11.10
C VAL A 265 -9.88 21.45 -12.59
N LEU A 266 -10.50 22.05 -13.63
CA LEU A 266 -10.96 23.41 -13.96
C LEU A 266 -12.46 23.44 -14.36
N GLY A 267 -13.17 24.59 -14.24
CA GLY A 267 -14.42 24.79 -14.98
C GLY A 267 -15.50 25.72 -14.41
N HIS A 268 -16.08 25.45 -13.23
CA HIS A 268 -17.18 26.26 -12.66
C HIS A 268 -17.36 26.00 -11.13
N PRO A 269 -17.99 26.91 -10.35
CA PRO A 269 -18.12 26.82 -8.88
C PRO A 269 -18.94 25.59 -8.43
N PRO A 270 -18.74 25.05 -7.19
CA PRO A 270 -18.17 25.72 -6.02
C PRO A 270 -16.86 25.12 -5.46
N LEU A 271 -16.20 24.17 -6.13
CA LEU A 271 -15.05 23.44 -5.57
C LEU A 271 -13.76 23.72 -6.35
N GLN A 272 -13.31 24.96 -6.22
CA GLN A 272 -12.07 25.44 -6.80
C GLN A 272 -10.89 25.14 -5.85
N TRP A 273 -9.95 24.30 -6.31
CA TRP A 273 -8.56 24.12 -5.80
C TRP A 273 -8.39 23.35 -4.48
N ILE A 274 -8.78 22.09 -4.44
CA ILE A 274 -8.39 21.21 -3.33
C ILE A 274 -7.11 20.44 -3.69
N LEU A 275 -7.01 19.95 -4.94
CA LEU A 275 -6.03 18.95 -5.34
C LEU A 275 -5.46 19.23 -6.74
N SER A 276 -4.18 18.93 -6.98
CA SER A 276 -3.54 19.00 -8.32
C SER A 276 -2.77 17.71 -8.61
N ARG A 277 -2.77 17.21 -9.85
CA ARG A 277 -2.05 15.98 -10.24
C ARG A 277 -0.75 16.30 -10.97
N GLN A 278 0.37 15.76 -10.50
CA GLN A 278 1.65 15.78 -11.23
C GLN A 278 1.73 14.51 -12.10
N GLN A 279 1.90 14.65 -13.43
CA GLN A 279 2.24 13.53 -14.29
C GLN A 279 3.76 13.42 -14.33
N GLY A 280 4.32 12.35 -13.74
CA GLY A 280 5.72 12.00 -13.91
C GLY A 280 6.00 11.62 -15.36
N HIS A 281 7.11 12.13 -15.91
CA HIS A 281 7.64 11.76 -17.22
C HIS A 281 8.49 10.50 -17.13
#